data_AF-A0AA39T4Q9-F1
#
_entry.id   AF-A0AA39T4Q9-F1
#
_cell.length_a   1.000
_cell.length_b   1.000
_cell.length_c   1.000
_cell.angle_alpha   90.00
_cell.angle_beta   90.00
_cell.angle_gamma   90.00
#
_symmetry.space_group_name_H-M   'P 1'
#
loop_
_entity.id
_entity.type
_entity.pdbx_description
1 polymer ?
#
loop_
_entity_poly.entity_id
_entity_poly.type
_entity_poly.pdbx_seq_one_letter_code
_entity_poly.pdbx_strand_id
1 'polypeptide(L)'
;MQPTQISLPNAINTIISHSDTKSHKEDISPFSLPPETLVEGALWRLNRAGIIVTEWRTLLYRRMNVPLVVCDFSYIVPDDKLQEASEILASMGLPLSVPDSLYVATGGDLFSKALLHRITLSAQLGPARFILLHPSSFCSF
;
A
#
# COMPACT_ATOMS: atom_id res chain seq x y z
N MET A 1 21.66 -35.21 -44.88
CA MET A 1 21.22 -33.91 -45.44
C MET A 1 21.33 -32.86 -44.35
N GLN A 2 21.89 -31.70 -44.71
CA GLN A 2 22.54 -30.71 -43.84
C GLN A 2 21.59 -29.92 -42.93
N PRO A 3 22.08 -29.37 -41.80
CA PRO A 3 21.34 -28.47 -40.92
C PRO A 3 21.35 -27.02 -41.46
N THR A 4 20.17 -26.39 -41.49
CA THR A 4 20.02 -24.98 -41.85
C THR A 4 20.58 -24.10 -40.73
N GLN A 5 21.68 -23.42 -41.01
CA GLN A 5 22.19 -22.31 -40.20
C GLN A 5 21.42 -21.04 -40.55
N ILE A 6 20.96 -20.30 -39.53
CA ILE A 6 20.58 -18.90 -39.69
C ILE A 6 21.40 -18.08 -38.71
N SER A 7 22.23 -17.24 -39.30
CA SER A 7 23.26 -16.40 -38.71
C SER A 7 22.68 -15.25 -37.87
N LEU A 8 23.33 -14.95 -36.74
CA LEU A 8 23.21 -13.66 -36.05
C LEU A 8 23.85 -12.54 -36.90
N PRO A 9 23.32 -11.31 -36.83
CA PRO A 9 24.13 -10.12 -36.91
C PRO A 9 24.55 -9.68 -35.50
N ASN A 10 25.87 -9.59 -35.33
CA ASN A 10 26.56 -9.03 -34.19
C ASN A 10 26.96 -7.57 -34.52
N ALA A 11 27.22 -6.77 -33.48
CA ALA A 11 27.64 -5.36 -33.48
C ALA A 11 26.48 -4.35 -33.69
N ILE A 12 26.31 -3.33 -32.85
CA ILE A 12 27.29 -2.28 -32.55
C ILE A 12 27.14 -1.75 -31.11
N ASN A 13 28.27 -1.70 -30.40
CA ASN A 13 28.47 -0.94 -29.17
C ASN A 13 28.54 0.57 -29.45
N THR A 14 28.37 1.38 -28.39
CA THR A 14 28.60 2.84 -28.30
C THR A 14 27.35 3.62 -28.73
N ILE A 15 26.69 4.40 -27.88
CA ILE A 15 27.20 5.61 -27.22
C ILE A 15 26.45 5.84 -25.91
N ILE A 16 27.22 6.04 -24.83
CA ILE A 16 26.77 6.69 -23.61
C ILE A 16 26.39 8.13 -23.98
N SER A 17 25.10 8.39 -24.10
CA SER A 17 24.58 9.74 -24.02
C SER A 17 24.14 9.97 -22.59
N HIS A 18 25.04 10.55 -21.80
CA HIS A 18 24.67 11.33 -20.62
C HIS A 18 23.75 12.45 -21.10
N SER A 19 22.46 12.16 -21.14
CA SER A 19 21.46 13.22 -21.10
C SER A 19 21.20 13.47 -19.62
N ASP A 20 21.66 14.63 -19.16
CA ASP A 20 21.19 15.30 -17.95
C ASP A 20 19.69 15.56 -18.09
N THR A 21 18.89 14.50 -18.01
CA THR A 21 17.45 14.61 -17.86
C THR A 21 17.22 15.01 -16.42
N LYS A 22 17.17 16.32 -16.18
CA LYS A 22 16.41 16.89 -15.07
C LYS A 22 15.05 16.18 -15.09
N SER A 23 14.90 15.23 -14.17
CA SER A 23 13.68 14.47 -13.94
C SER A 23 12.57 15.47 -13.59
N HIS A 24 11.83 15.92 -14.60
CA HIS A 24 10.46 16.35 -14.43
C HIS A 24 9.69 15.13 -13.93
N LYS A 25 9.72 14.90 -12.62
CA LYS A 25 8.70 14.10 -11.96
C LYS A 25 7.44 14.94 -12.12
N GLU A 26 6.63 14.61 -13.12
CA GLU A 26 5.22 14.91 -13.03
C GLU A 26 4.76 14.33 -11.69
N ASP A 27 4.28 15.19 -10.80
CA ASP A 27 3.67 14.77 -9.53
C ASP A 27 2.36 14.05 -9.87
N ILE A 28 2.49 12.78 -10.29
CA ILE A 28 1.37 11.89 -10.50
C ILE A 28 0.76 11.67 -9.12
N SER A 29 -0.43 12.25 -8.91
CA SER A 29 -1.20 12.08 -7.68
C SER A 29 -1.31 10.59 -7.36
N PRO A 30 -0.99 10.14 -6.13
CA PRO A 30 -1.06 8.72 -5.77
C PRO A 30 -2.46 8.15 -6.06
N PHE A 31 -3.50 8.97 -5.94
CA PHE A 31 -4.89 8.57 -6.17
C PHE A 31 -5.27 8.32 -7.63
N SER A 32 -4.37 8.54 -8.60
CA SER A 32 -4.59 8.11 -9.99
C SER A 32 -4.41 6.60 -10.18
N LEU A 33 -3.81 5.92 -9.19
CA LEU A 33 -3.61 4.47 -9.20
C LEU A 33 -4.82 3.76 -8.57
N PRO A 34 -5.11 2.51 -8.97
CA PRO A 34 -6.04 1.66 -8.24
C PRO A 34 -5.63 1.53 -6.76
N PRO A 35 -6.58 1.49 -5.82
CA PRO A 35 -6.29 1.32 -4.39
C PRO A 35 -5.38 0.14 -4.08
N GLU A 36 -5.56 -0.97 -4.79
CA GLU A 36 -4.75 -2.19 -4.65
C GLU A 36 -3.28 -1.94 -5.00
N THR A 37 -2.99 -1.18 -6.06
CA THR A 37 -1.62 -0.82 -6.46
C THR A 37 -0.96 0.12 -5.43
N LEU A 38 -1.73 1.03 -4.83
CA LEU A 38 -1.25 1.87 -3.73
C LEU A 38 -0.87 1.03 -2.50
N VAL A 39 -1.70 0.05 -2.17
CA VAL A 39 -1.46 -0.88 -1.06
C VAL A 39 -0.21 -1.72 -1.31
N GLU A 40 -0.03 -2.26 -2.52
CA GLU A 40 1.19 -3.00 -2.89
C GLU A 40 2.45 -2.14 -2.73
N GLY A 41 2.41 -0.89 -3.21
CA GLY A 41 3.51 0.06 -3.03
C GLY A 41 3.79 0.38 -1.56
N ALA A 42 2.73 0.50 -0.75
CA ALA A 42 2.84 0.74 0.69
C ALA A 42 3.49 -0.44 1.41
N LEU A 43 3.02 -1.66 1.15
CA LEU A 43 3.59 -2.89 1.70
C LEU A 43 5.06 -3.07 1.32
N TRP A 44 5.41 -2.73 0.07
CA TRP A 44 6.80 -2.77 -0.38
C TRP A 44 7.70 -1.81 0.41
N ARG A 45 7.24 -0.57 0.66
CA ARG A 45 8.01 0.42 1.44
C ARG A 45 8.14 0.02 2.91
N LEU A 46 7.06 -0.46 3.53
CA LEU A 46 7.07 -0.94 4.91
C LEU A 46 8.04 -2.12 5.07
N ASN A 47 7.98 -3.10 4.18
CA ASN A 47 8.89 -4.25 4.21
C ASN A 47 10.36 -3.82 4.03
N ARG A 48 10.64 -2.87 3.13
CA ARG A 48 12.00 -2.32 2.94
C ARG A 48 12.52 -1.57 4.16
N ALA A 49 11.64 -0.99 4.98
CA ALA A 49 11.97 -0.40 6.27
C ALA A 49 12.10 -1.43 7.41
N GLY A 50 11.95 -2.73 7.12
CA GLY A 50 11.98 -3.79 8.12
C GLY A 50 10.71 -3.89 8.97
N ILE A 51 9.62 -3.22 8.55
CA ILE A 51 8.32 -3.28 9.23
C ILE A 51 7.50 -4.39 8.58
N ILE A 52 7.48 -5.54 9.25
CA ILE A 52 6.64 -6.68 8.83
C ILE A 52 5.24 -6.46 9.41
N VAL A 53 4.25 -6.43 8.52
CA VAL A 53 2.84 -6.25 8.89
C VAL A 53 2.05 -7.54 8.66
N THR A 54 1.02 -7.76 9.47
CA THR A 54 0.15 -8.93 9.37
C THR A 54 -1.22 -8.53 8.84
N GLU A 55 -1.72 -9.22 7.81
CA GLU A 55 -3.07 -8.99 7.29
C GLU A 55 -4.14 -9.25 8.35
N TRP A 56 -5.14 -8.38 8.41
CA TRP A 56 -6.20 -8.45 9.42
C TRP A 56 -7.60 -8.22 8.84
N ARG A 57 -8.63 -8.62 9.61
CA ARG A 57 -10.06 -8.50 9.28
C ARG A 57 -10.39 -8.96 7.86
N THR A 58 -10.83 -8.04 7.01
CA THR A 58 -11.39 -8.32 5.69
C THR A 58 -10.38 -9.03 4.77
N LEU A 59 -9.07 -8.73 4.92
CA LEU A 59 -8.01 -9.43 4.20
C LEU A 59 -7.86 -10.89 4.67
N LEU A 60 -7.86 -11.10 5.98
CA LEU A 60 -7.82 -12.44 6.58
C LEU A 60 -9.07 -13.26 6.21
N TYR A 61 -10.26 -12.66 6.28
CA TYR A 61 -11.51 -13.32 5.92
C TYR A 61 -11.55 -13.72 4.44
N ARG A 62 -11.00 -12.87 3.56
CA ARG A 62 -10.84 -13.22 2.15
C ARG A 62 -9.94 -14.45 1.98
N ARG A 63 -8.82 -14.56 2.71
CA ARG A 63 -7.96 -15.76 2.68
C ARG A 63 -8.67 -17.02 3.18
N MET A 64 -9.67 -16.86 4.05
CA MET A 64 -10.54 -17.94 4.52
C MET A 64 -11.73 -18.23 3.60
N ASN A 65 -11.77 -17.68 2.38
CA ASN A 65 -12.87 -17.84 1.41
C ASN A 65 -14.24 -17.36 1.91
N VAL A 66 -14.26 -16.41 2.84
CA VAL A 66 -15.53 -15.76 3.24
C VAL A 66 -15.95 -14.79 2.13
N PRO A 67 -17.20 -14.84 1.62
CA PRO A 67 -17.65 -13.98 0.53
C PRO A 67 -17.98 -12.58 1.07
N LEU A 68 -16.99 -11.69 1.04
CA LEU A 68 -17.14 -10.31 1.52
C LEU A 68 -16.46 -9.31 0.59
N VAL A 69 -17.10 -8.14 0.46
CA VAL A 69 -16.55 -7.01 -0.28
C VAL A 69 -15.48 -6.35 0.58
N VAL A 70 -14.30 -6.15 0.00
CA VAL A 70 -13.19 -5.56 0.74
C VAL A 70 -13.27 -4.05 0.65
N CYS A 71 -13.76 -3.44 1.72
CA CYS A 71 -13.85 -1.99 1.82
C CYS A 71 -12.49 -1.37 2.15
N ASP A 72 -11.77 -1.96 3.11
CA ASP A 72 -10.49 -1.44 3.61
C ASP A 72 -9.39 -2.50 3.66
N PHE A 73 -8.14 -2.02 3.79
CA PHE A 73 -6.94 -2.84 3.91
C PHE A 73 -6.38 -2.71 5.32
N SER A 74 -6.71 -3.67 6.19
CA SER A 74 -6.32 -3.65 7.61
C SER A 74 -5.08 -4.49 7.87
N TYR A 75 -4.13 -3.93 8.61
CA TYR A 75 -2.89 -4.58 9.00
C TYR A 75 -2.59 -4.39 10.49
N ILE A 76 -2.03 -5.42 11.12
CA ILE A 76 -1.44 -5.34 12.45
C ILE A 76 0.03 -4.98 12.31
N VAL A 77 0.48 -4.04 13.14
CA VAL A 77 1.85 -3.51 13.18
C VAL A 77 2.37 -3.62 14.61
N PRO A 78 3.66 -3.97 14.82
CA PRO A 78 4.29 -3.86 16.13
C PRO A 78 4.12 -2.44 16.71
N ASP A 79 3.80 -2.36 18.00
CA ASP A 79 3.45 -1.10 18.67
C ASP A 79 4.54 -0.04 18.55
N ASP A 80 5.80 -0.45 18.68
CA ASP A 80 7.00 0.39 18.57
C ASP A 80 7.25 0.87 17.13
N LYS A 81 6.63 0.23 16.14
CA LYS A 81 6.74 0.53 14.71
C LYS A 81 5.51 1.25 14.14
N LEU A 82 4.44 1.40 14.91
CA LEU A 82 3.18 1.96 14.42
C LEU A 82 3.34 3.38 13.85
N GLN A 83 4.04 4.25 14.58
CA GLN A 83 4.26 5.63 14.18
C GLN A 83 5.17 5.72 12.93
N GLU A 84 6.27 4.96 12.93
CA GLU A 84 7.19 4.86 11.78
C GLU A 84 6.45 4.38 10.51
N ALA A 85 5.59 3.37 10.64
CA ALA A 85 4.78 2.87 9.55
C ALA A 85 3.82 3.95 9.01
N SER A 86 3.17 4.71 9.88
CA SER A 86 2.29 5.81 9.49
C SER A 86 3.04 6.92 8.74
N GLU A 87 4.24 7.28 9.20
CA GLU A 87 5.08 8.28 8.54
C GLU A 87 5.53 7.83 7.14
N ILE A 88 5.82 6.54 6.96
CA ILE A 88 6.11 5.97 5.65
C ILE A 88 4.91 6.14 4.71
N LEU A 89 3.69 5.85 5.16
CA LEU A 89 2.48 6.04 4.35
C LEU A 89 2.22 7.52 4.06
N ALA A 90 2.41 8.40 5.04
CA ALA A 90 2.32 9.85 4.83
C ALA A 90 3.33 10.35 3.79
N SER A 91 4.57 9.83 3.80
CA SER A 91 5.61 10.17 2.81
C SER A 91 5.29 9.71 1.38
N MET A 92 4.31 8.81 1.21
CA MET A 92 3.77 8.42 -0.09
C MET A 92 2.68 9.37 -0.59
N GLY A 93 2.34 10.41 0.18
CA GLY A 93 1.21 11.30 -0.12
C GLY A 93 -0.14 10.72 0.32
N LEU A 94 -0.17 9.71 1.19
CA LEU A 94 -1.40 9.14 1.74
C LEU A 94 -1.77 9.86 3.05
N PRO A 95 -2.80 10.72 3.07
CA PRO A 95 -3.08 11.56 4.23
C PRO A 95 -3.66 10.73 5.38
N LEU A 96 -3.22 11.05 6.59
CA LEU A 96 -3.79 10.54 7.82
C LEU A 96 -5.21 11.11 7.99
N SER A 97 -6.17 10.26 8.33
CA SER A 97 -7.57 10.58 8.50
C SER A 97 -8.02 10.37 9.94
N VAL A 98 -8.98 11.18 10.39
CA VAL A 98 -9.66 10.97 11.66
C VAL A 98 -10.72 9.87 11.49
N PRO A 99 -10.78 8.86 12.38
CA PRO A 99 -11.82 7.85 12.33
C PRO A 99 -13.22 8.46 12.41
N ASP A 100 -14.14 8.00 11.56
CA ASP A 100 -15.54 8.40 11.66
C ASP A 100 -16.15 7.87 12.97
N SER A 101 -16.99 8.69 13.60
CA SER A 101 -17.71 8.34 14.84
C SER A 101 -18.46 7.01 14.75
N LEU A 102 -19.01 6.66 13.58
CA LEU A 102 -19.72 5.41 13.35
C LEU A 102 -18.79 4.20 13.41
N TYR A 103 -17.58 4.32 12.85
CA TYR A 103 -16.57 3.26 12.92
C TYR A 103 -16.06 3.07 14.35
N VAL A 104 -15.90 4.16 15.11
CA VAL A 104 -15.53 4.07 16.53
C VAL A 104 -16.65 3.43 17.35
N ALA A 105 -17.91 3.82 17.12
CA ALA A 105 -19.05 3.28 17.85
C ALA A 105 -19.27 1.77 17.62
N THR A 106 -19.00 1.28 16.40
CA THR A 106 -19.23 -0.12 16.03
C THR A 106 -17.99 -1.00 16.17
N GLY A 107 -16.80 -0.42 16.01
CA GLY A 107 -15.51 -1.11 16.02
C GLY A 107 -14.74 -1.01 17.33
N GLY A 108 -15.18 -0.14 18.25
CA GLY A 108 -14.58 0.05 19.57
C GLY A 108 -13.14 0.53 19.51
N ASP A 109 -12.35 0.08 20.49
CA ASP A 109 -10.95 0.52 20.65
C ASP A 109 -10.06 0.18 19.46
N LEU A 110 -10.40 -0.86 18.70
CA LEU A 110 -9.63 -1.25 17.54
C LEU A 110 -9.63 -0.17 16.44
N PHE A 111 -10.75 0.55 16.28
CA PHE A 111 -10.84 1.68 15.34
C PHE A 111 -10.39 3.00 15.98
N SER A 112 -10.58 3.17 17.28
CA SER A 112 -10.14 4.39 17.99
C SER A 112 -8.61 4.51 18.07
N LYS A 113 -7.90 3.37 18.02
CA LYS A 113 -6.42 3.31 18.10
C LYS A 113 -5.73 3.07 16.76
N ALA A 114 -6.48 2.80 15.70
CA ALA A 114 -5.89 2.61 14.38
C ALA A 114 -5.43 3.94 13.77
N LEU A 115 -4.33 3.90 13.01
CA LEU A 115 -3.93 5.00 12.14
C LEU A 115 -4.49 4.75 10.73
N LEU A 116 -5.32 5.66 10.24
CA LEU A 116 -6.08 5.52 8.99
C LEU A 116 -5.45 6.37 7.90
N HIS A 117 -4.89 5.75 6.86
CA HIS A 117 -4.40 6.45 5.68
C HIS A 117 -5.37 6.30 4.53
N ARG A 118 -5.91 7.43 4.05
CA ARG A 118 -6.89 7.43 2.97
C ARG A 118 -6.21 7.12 1.63
N ILE A 119 -6.81 6.21 0.86
CA ILE A 119 -6.30 5.76 -0.46
C ILE A 119 -7.27 6.03 -1.62
N THR A 120 -8.31 6.83 -1.37
CA THR A 120 -9.30 7.25 -2.38
C THR A 120 -9.65 8.73 -2.21
N LEU A 121 -10.09 9.40 -3.29
CA LEU A 121 -10.50 10.81 -3.25
C LEU A 121 -11.95 11.04 -2.76
N SER A 122 -12.81 10.02 -2.78
CA SER A 122 -14.24 10.18 -2.48
C SER A 122 -14.49 10.75 -1.07
N ALA A 123 -15.14 11.90 -0.94
CA ALA A 123 -15.54 12.44 0.37
C ALA A 123 -16.70 11.67 1.01
N GLN A 124 -17.41 10.84 0.25
CA GLN A 124 -18.48 10.00 0.77
C GLN A 124 -17.90 8.81 1.54
N LEU A 125 -18.56 8.42 2.64
CA LEU A 125 -18.14 7.30 3.49
C LEU A 125 -18.09 5.96 2.73
N GLY A 126 -19.11 5.67 1.92
CA GLY A 126 -19.21 4.37 1.23
C GLY A 126 -18.05 4.06 0.27
N PRO A 127 -17.66 4.97 -0.63
CA PRO A 127 -16.53 4.76 -1.55
C PRO A 127 -15.17 5.13 -0.95
N ALA A 128 -15.12 5.68 0.27
CA ALA A 128 -13.86 5.97 0.93
C ALA A 128 -13.21 4.65 1.36
N ARG A 129 -11.93 4.48 1.00
CA ARG A 129 -11.13 3.31 1.38
C ARG A 129 -9.87 3.76 2.09
N PHE A 130 -9.40 2.92 3.01
CA PHE A 130 -8.25 3.21 3.87
C PHE A 130 -7.27 2.04 3.95
N ILE A 131 -6.01 2.37 4.22
CA ILE A 131 -5.05 1.48 4.89
C ILE A 131 -5.18 1.75 6.38
N LEU A 132 -5.47 0.71 7.16
CA LEU A 132 -5.57 0.79 8.61
C LEU A 132 -4.38 0.08 9.24
N LEU A 133 -3.64 0.81 10.08
CA LEU A 133 -2.55 0.26 10.88
C LEU A 133 -3.03 0.13 12.32
N HIS A 134 -3.14 -1.11 12.81
CA HIS A 134 -3.54 -1.42 14.18
C HIS A 134 -2.32 -1.77 15.04
N PRO A 135 -2.18 -1.22 16.26
CA PRO A 135 -1.16 -1.68 17.21
C PRO A 135 -1.44 -3.13 17.62
N SER A 136 -0.39 -3.95 17.64
CA SER A 136 -0.44 -5.36 18.03
C SER A 136 -1.03 -5.59 19.42
N SER A 137 -0.78 -4.71 20.39
CA SER A 137 -1.34 -4.82 21.76
C SER A 137 -2.87 -4.76 21.82
N PHE A 138 -3.52 -4.18 20.81
CA PHE A 138 -4.98 -4.11 20.70
C PHE A 138 -5.57 -5.27 19.88
N CYS A 139 -4.72 -6.18 19.41
CA CYS A 139 -5.12 -7.36 18.62
C CYS A 139 -4.73 -8.68 19.31
N SER A 140 -4.33 -8.65 20.59
CA SER A 140 -4.14 -9.86 21.40
C SER A 140 -5.49 -10.38 21.91
N PHE A 141 -5.73 -11.68 21.74
CA PHE A 141 -6.90 -12.41 22.23
C PHE A 141 -6.47 -13.50 23.21
#